data_AF-A0A6A5SBA2-F1
#
_entry.id   AF-A0A6A5SBA2-F1
#
_cell.length_a   1.000
_cell.length_b   1.000
_cell.length_c   1.000
_cell.angle_alpha   90.00
_cell.angle_beta   90.00
_cell.angle_gamma   90.00
#
_symmetry.space_group_name_H-M   'P 1'
#
loop_
_entity.id
_entity.type
_entity.pdbx_description
1 polymer ?
#
loop_
_entity_poly.entity_id
_entity_poly.type
_entity_poly.pdbx_seq_one_letter_code
_entity_poly.pdbx_strand_id
1 'polypeptide(L)'
;MHFTELQACQNGHKKPKESPIWYYGISYGTVIGHTLEVMYPDRTGRIIVDSNINSEGYYNGLTPTAVEGVDDCYDRFFSLCYEARRKKSAFIGDSSSARDVKHRFDDLLASLEEESVMVSDTSLASHRRSSPNLGSRARLGKHCTTRTPSEH
;
A
#
# COMPACT_ATOMS: atom_id res chain seq x y z
N MET A 1 9.59 -0.12 -18.86
CA MET A 1 10.86 -0.70 -18.38
C MET A 1 12.06 0.26 -18.30
N HIS A 2 11.87 1.57 -18.58
CA HIS A 2 12.97 2.52 -18.63
C HIS A 2 13.78 2.64 -17.32
N PHE A 3 13.10 2.61 -16.17
CA PHE A 3 13.77 2.66 -14.87
C PHE A 3 14.77 1.50 -14.68
N THR A 4 14.37 0.26 -14.98
CA THR A 4 15.23 -0.93 -14.89
C THR A 4 16.45 -0.81 -15.80
N GLU A 5 16.28 -0.24 -17.00
CA GLU A 5 17.37 -0.02 -17.94
C GLU A 5 18.34 1.05 -17.42
N LEU A 6 17.84 2.17 -16.90
CA LEU A 6 18.68 3.20 -16.30
C LEU A 6 19.46 2.67 -15.09
N GLN A 7 18.82 1.90 -14.23
CA GLN A 7 19.47 1.27 -13.08
C GLN A 7 20.56 0.28 -13.52
N ALA A 8 20.27 -0.53 -14.54
CA ALA A 8 21.26 -1.45 -15.11
C ALA A 8 22.45 -0.71 -15.76
N CYS A 9 22.20 0.41 -16.45
CA CYS A 9 23.27 1.29 -16.96
C CYS A 9 24.14 1.83 -15.82
N GLN A 10 23.51 2.35 -14.76
CA GLN A 10 24.22 2.89 -13.59
C GLN A 10 25.06 1.83 -12.88
N ASN A 11 24.59 0.58 -12.86
CA ASN A 11 25.29 -0.57 -12.29
C ASN A 11 26.31 -1.21 -13.26
N GLY A 12 26.51 -0.65 -14.46
CA GLY A 12 27.54 -1.11 -15.41
C GLY A 12 27.19 -2.37 -16.19
N HIS A 13 25.91 -2.73 -16.30
CA HIS A 13 25.49 -3.90 -17.09
C HIS A 13 25.75 -3.67 -18.58
N LYS A 14 26.35 -4.66 -19.25
CA LYS A 14 26.67 -4.59 -20.69
C LYS A 14 25.45 -4.55 -21.60
N LYS A 15 24.31 -5.07 -21.12
CA LYS A 15 23.05 -5.12 -21.87
C LYS A 15 21.86 -4.64 -21.02
N PRO A 16 21.73 -3.32 -20.80
CA PRO A 16 20.69 -2.76 -19.94
C PRO A 16 19.27 -3.09 -20.40
N LYS A 17 19.05 -3.15 -21.72
CA LYS A 17 17.74 -3.48 -22.34
C LYS A 17 17.29 -4.93 -22.09
N GLU A 18 18.23 -5.84 -21.84
CA GLU A 18 17.95 -7.24 -21.51
C GLU A 18 17.91 -7.47 -19.99
N SER A 19 18.08 -6.42 -19.18
CA SER A 19 18.24 -6.60 -17.74
C SER A 19 16.93 -7.07 -17.08
N PRO A 20 17.02 -8.03 -16.15
CA PRO A 20 15.85 -8.62 -15.51
C PRO A 20 15.10 -7.62 -14.62
N ILE A 21 13.81 -7.83 -14.51
CA ILE A 21 12.85 -7.07 -13.73
C ILE A 21 12.81 -7.63 -12.33
N TRP A 22 13.00 -6.73 -11.36
CA TRP A 22 12.86 -7.03 -9.94
C TRP A 22 11.70 -6.18 -9.41
N TYR A 23 10.69 -6.82 -8.86
CA TYR A 23 9.46 -6.15 -8.46
C TYR A 23 8.94 -6.73 -7.15
N TYR A 24 8.48 -5.83 -6.28
CA TYR A 24 7.69 -6.17 -5.09
C TYR A 24 6.42 -5.34 -5.12
N GLY A 25 5.26 -5.99 -5.08
CA GLY A 25 3.97 -5.35 -5.12
C GLY A 25 3.04 -5.86 -4.05
N ILE A 26 2.28 -4.95 -3.46
CA ILE A 26 1.21 -5.26 -2.49
C ILE A 26 -0.13 -4.78 -3.02
N SER A 27 -1.22 -5.49 -2.70
CA SER A 27 -2.59 -5.10 -3.11
C SER A 27 -2.68 -4.87 -4.63
N TYR A 28 -3.07 -3.70 -5.12
CA TYR A 28 -3.09 -3.39 -6.57
C TYR A 28 -1.73 -3.59 -7.25
N GLY A 29 -0.62 -3.44 -6.52
CA GLY A 29 0.71 -3.77 -7.02
C GLY A 29 0.85 -5.22 -7.49
N THR A 30 0.05 -6.14 -6.95
CA THR A 30 0.06 -7.54 -7.40
C THR A 30 -0.48 -7.71 -8.82
N VAL A 31 -1.51 -6.94 -9.21
CA VAL A 31 -1.98 -6.88 -10.60
C VAL A 31 -0.86 -6.42 -11.52
N ILE A 32 -0.14 -5.35 -11.14
CA ILE A 32 1.03 -4.85 -11.89
C ILE A 32 2.12 -5.92 -11.99
N GLY A 33 2.40 -6.62 -10.89
CA GLY A 33 3.36 -7.72 -10.85
C GLY A 33 3.04 -8.82 -11.86
N HIS A 34 1.79 -9.29 -11.88
CA HIS A 34 1.31 -10.25 -12.88
C HIS A 34 1.38 -9.69 -14.30
N THR A 35 1.04 -8.40 -14.51
CA THR A 35 1.16 -7.79 -15.85
C THR A 35 2.60 -7.81 -16.33
N LEU A 36 3.56 -7.49 -15.46
CA LEU A 36 4.98 -7.45 -15.80
C LEU A 36 5.51 -8.84 -16.19
N GLU A 37 5.08 -9.88 -15.47
CA GLU A 37 5.42 -11.27 -15.78
C GLU A 37 4.92 -11.67 -17.18
N VAL A 38 3.67 -11.34 -17.51
CA VAL A 38 3.05 -11.69 -18.79
C VAL A 38 3.58 -10.86 -19.96
N MET A 39 3.78 -9.55 -19.76
CA MET A 39 4.23 -8.65 -20.84
C MET A 39 5.74 -8.72 -21.12
N TYR A 40 6.54 -9.13 -20.14
CA TYR A 40 8.00 -9.19 -20.27
C TYR A 40 8.57 -10.53 -19.77
N PRO A 41 8.11 -11.68 -20.30
CA PRO A 41 8.45 -12.99 -19.76
C PRO A 41 9.96 -13.26 -19.79
N ASP A 42 10.65 -12.84 -20.86
CA ASP A 42 12.10 -13.00 -21.03
C ASP A 42 12.93 -12.09 -20.11
N ARG A 43 12.30 -11.11 -19.47
CA ARG A 43 12.94 -10.21 -18.53
C ARG A 43 12.50 -10.48 -17.09
N THR A 44 11.69 -11.50 -16.80
CA THR A 44 11.27 -11.77 -15.42
C THR A 44 12.46 -12.21 -14.57
N GLY A 45 12.81 -11.38 -13.58
CA GLY A 45 13.81 -11.69 -12.56
C GLY A 45 13.15 -12.26 -11.32
N ARG A 46 13.10 -11.47 -10.24
CA ARG A 46 12.30 -11.82 -9.05
C ARG A 46 11.10 -10.90 -8.94
N ILE A 47 9.92 -11.49 -8.95
CA ILE A 47 8.66 -10.81 -8.70
C ILE A 47 8.08 -11.41 -7.42
N ILE A 48 7.84 -10.55 -6.43
CA ILE A 48 7.17 -10.91 -5.19
C ILE A 48 5.86 -10.13 -5.15
N VAL A 49 4.76 -10.85 -4.99
CA VAL A 49 3.43 -10.27 -4.85
C VAL A 49 2.84 -10.71 -3.51
N ASP A 50 2.39 -9.75 -2.71
CA ASP A 50 1.82 -10.00 -1.38
C ASP A 50 0.43 -9.36 -1.28
N SER A 51 -0.49 -10.01 -0.54
CA SER A 51 -1.92 -9.66 -0.50
C SER A 51 -2.54 -9.66 -1.90
N ASN A 52 -2.52 -10.85 -2.52
CA ASN A 52 -2.72 -11.03 -3.95
C ASN A 52 -4.15 -10.74 -4.41
N ILE A 53 -4.30 -9.94 -5.46
CA ILE A 53 -5.54 -9.82 -6.21
C ILE A 53 -5.55 -10.91 -7.28
N ASN A 54 -6.67 -11.64 -7.40
CA ASN A 54 -6.87 -12.58 -8.50
C ASN A 54 -6.82 -11.84 -9.85
N SER A 55 -5.73 -12.02 -10.59
CA SER A 55 -5.46 -11.31 -11.84
C SER A 55 -6.41 -11.70 -12.97
N GLU A 56 -6.78 -12.98 -13.09
CA GLU A 56 -7.75 -13.43 -14.08
C GLU A 56 -9.11 -12.78 -13.83
N GLY A 57 -9.56 -12.77 -12.57
CA GLY A 57 -10.80 -12.09 -12.19
C GLY A 57 -10.73 -10.58 -12.43
N TYR A 58 -9.60 -9.96 -12.09
CA TYR A 58 -9.39 -8.53 -12.27
C TYR A 58 -9.49 -8.10 -13.74
N TYR A 59 -8.83 -8.82 -14.65
CA TYR A 59 -8.86 -8.47 -16.09
C TYR A 59 -10.17 -8.83 -16.79
N ASN A 60 -10.91 -9.82 -16.28
CA ASN A 60 -12.21 -10.22 -16.82
C ASN A 60 -13.40 -9.49 -16.18
N GLY A 61 -13.15 -8.51 -15.30
CA GLY A 61 -14.20 -7.72 -14.65
C GLY A 61 -15.04 -8.51 -13.65
N LEU A 62 -14.50 -9.59 -13.08
CA LEU A 62 -15.14 -10.34 -12.02
C LEU A 62 -15.13 -9.54 -10.71
N THR A 63 -16.11 -9.83 -9.84
CA THR A 63 -16.28 -9.16 -8.55
C THR A 63 -14.99 -9.21 -7.72
N PRO A 64 -14.58 -8.08 -7.10
CA PRO A 64 -13.42 -8.07 -6.22
C PRO A 64 -13.61 -9.00 -5.02
N THR A 65 -12.71 -9.97 -4.84
CA THR A 65 -12.64 -10.82 -3.64
C THR A 65 -12.07 -10.07 -2.43
N ALA A 66 -11.72 -8.80 -2.58
CA ALA A 66 -11.05 -8.00 -1.55
C ALA A 66 -11.90 -7.78 -0.28
N VAL A 67 -13.22 -7.98 -0.38
CA VAL A 67 -14.16 -7.87 0.74
C VAL A 67 -14.60 -9.22 1.31
N GLU A 68 -14.16 -10.33 0.70
CA GLU A 68 -14.45 -11.67 1.22
C GLU A 68 -13.80 -11.84 2.59
N GLY A 69 -14.58 -12.28 3.58
CA GLY A 69 -14.12 -12.47 4.96
C GLY A 69 -13.97 -11.17 5.76
N VAL A 70 -14.37 -10.01 5.23
CA VAL A 70 -14.38 -8.76 6.01
C VAL A 70 -15.33 -8.86 7.19
N ASP A 71 -16.51 -9.46 7.04
CA ASP A 71 -17.46 -9.66 8.15
C ASP A 71 -16.86 -10.52 9.27
N ASP A 72 -16.16 -11.61 8.91
CA ASP A 72 -15.48 -12.48 9.87
C ASP A 72 -14.34 -11.74 10.59
N CYS A 73 -13.56 -10.94 9.85
CA CYS A 73 -12.50 -10.11 10.43
C CYS A 73 -13.08 -9.04 11.37
N TYR A 74 -14.22 -8.45 10.98
CA TYR A 74 -14.95 -7.46 11.76
C TYR A 74 -15.44 -8.06 13.08
N ASP A 75 -16.06 -9.23 13.05
CA ASP A 75 -16.49 -9.94 14.26
C ASP A 75 -15.29 -10.40 15.12
N ARG A 76 -14.19 -10.83 14.49
CA ARG A 76 -12.97 -11.21 15.21
C ARG A 76 -12.33 -10.02 15.91
N PHE A 77 -12.38 -8.82 15.33
CA PHE A 77 -11.88 -7.60 15.97
C PHE A 77 -12.57 -7.34 17.32
N PHE A 78 -13.90 -7.47 17.40
CA PHE A 78 -14.62 -7.28 18.67
C PHE A 78 -14.37 -8.41 19.67
N SER A 79 -14.20 -9.63 19.18
CA SER A 79 -13.77 -10.76 20.02
C SER A 79 -12.41 -10.48 20.66
N LEU A 80 -11.44 -10.02 19.88
CA LEU A 80 -10.11 -9.63 20.37
C LEU A 80 -10.17 -8.43 21.32
N CYS A 81 -11.03 -7.44 21.07
CA CYS A 81 -11.24 -6.31 21.98
C CYS A 81 -11.76 -6.76 23.34
N TYR A 82 -12.72 -7.69 23.35
CA TYR A 82 -13.26 -8.26 24.57
C TYR A 82 -12.21 -9.09 25.32
N GLU A 83 -11.46 -9.95 24.61
CA GLU A 83 -10.35 -10.73 25.17
C GLU A 83 -9.28 -9.83 25.82
N ALA A 84 -8.93 -8.71 25.18
CA ALA A 84 -7.90 -7.79 25.64
C ALA A 84 -8.28 -6.99 26.91
N ARG A 85 -9.57 -6.94 27.25
CA ARG A 85 -10.15 -6.22 28.40
C ARG A 85 -9.84 -4.71 28.42
N ARG A 86 -10.28 -4.03 29.48
CA ARG A 86 -10.15 -2.56 29.66
C ARG A 86 -8.73 -2.00 29.60
N LYS A 87 -7.70 -2.82 29.80
CA LYS A 87 -6.31 -2.34 29.74
C LYS A 87 -5.84 -2.00 28.31
N LYS A 88 -6.54 -2.52 27.29
CA LYS A 88 -6.07 -2.46 25.89
C LYS A 88 -7.15 -2.14 24.85
N SER A 89 -8.41 -1.97 25.25
CA SER A 89 -9.49 -1.57 24.33
C SER A 89 -10.32 -0.43 24.91
N ALA A 90 -10.38 0.69 24.20
CA ALA A 90 -11.26 1.82 24.53
C ALA A 90 -12.75 1.51 24.30
N PHE A 91 -13.04 0.49 23.48
CA PHE A 91 -14.40 0.16 23.07
C PHE A 91 -15.14 -0.71 24.07
N ILE A 92 -14.43 -1.44 24.94
CA ILE A 92 -15.04 -2.46 25.79
C ILE A 92 -16.07 -1.88 26.78
N GLY A 93 -15.88 -0.68 27.33
CA GLY A 93 -16.82 -0.12 28.31
C GLY A 93 -17.19 -1.11 29.42
N ASP A 94 -18.47 -1.20 29.79
CA ASP A 94 -19.05 -2.20 30.72
C ASP A 94 -19.55 -3.47 30.00
N SER A 95 -19.09 -3.73 28.77
CA SER A 95 -19.51 -4.88 27.96
C SER A 95 -19.22 -6.21 28.66
N SER A 96 -20.20 -7.09 28.67
CA SER A 96 -20.11 -8.42 29.29
C SER A 96 -19.78 -9.52 28.27
N SER A 97 -19.88 -9.23 26.97
CA SER A 97 -19.55 -10.14 25.86
C SER A 97 -18.90 -9.40 24.68
N ALA A 98 -18.28 -10.14 23.74
CA ALA A 98 -17.79 -9.58 22.48
C ALA A 98 -18.91 -8.97 21.62
N ARG A 99 -20.10 -9.57 21.65
CA ARG A 99 -21.30 -9.04 21.00
C ARG A 99 -21.68 -7.67 21.57
N ASP A 100 -21.58 -7.49 22.89
CA ASP A 100 -21.89 -6.20 23.52
C ASP A 100 -20.88 -5.12 23.08
N VAL A 101 -19.60 -5.49 22.93
CA VAL A 101 -18.58 -4.55 22.41
C VAL A 101 -18.91 -4.13 20.97
N LYS A 102 -19.31 -5.08 20.13
CA LYS A 102 -19.75 -4.79 18.76
C LYS A 102 -20.99 -3.89 18.76
N HIS A 103 -22.02 -4.22 19.54
CA HIS A 103 -23.24 -3.42 19.64
C HIS A 103 -22.93 -1.97 20.06
N ARG A 104 -22.05 -1.81 21.05
CA ARG A 104 -21.66 -0.47 21.51
C ARG A 104 -20.91 0.34 20.45
N PHE A 105 -20.16 -0.33 19.58
CA PHE A 105 -19.52 0.31 18.41
C PHE A 105 -20.56 0.65 17.34
N ASP A 106 -21.49 -0.24 17.06
CA ASP A 106 -22.57 -0.03 16.09
C ASP A 106 -23.46 1.15 16.53
N ASP A 107 -23.82 1.24 17.81
CA ASP A 107 -24.56 2.38 18.39
C ASP A 107 -23.80 3.71 18.24
N LEU A 108 -22.49 3.68 18.47
CA LEU A 108 -21.63 4.84 18.29
C LEU A 108 -21.62 5.28 16.82
N LEU A 109 -21.47 4.34 15.89
CA LEU A 109 -21.47 4.65 14.45
C LEU A 109 -22.82 5.24 14.03
N ALA A 110 -23.94 4.64 14.44
CA ALA A 110 -25.27 5.15 14.17
C ALA A 110 -25.49 6.56 14.72
N SER A 111 -24.97 6.86 15.93
CA SER A 111 -25.07 8.21 16.49
C SER A 111 -24.29 9.26 15.67
N LEU A 112 -23.16 8.88 15.07
CA LEU A 112 -22.35 9.76 14.22
C LEU A 112 -22.95 9.97 12.83
N GLU A 113 -23.73 9.01 12.34
CA GLU A 113 -24.49 9.15 11.09
C GLU A 113 -25.63 10.16 11.25
N GLU A 114 -26.30 10.17 12.41
CA GLU A 114 -27.40 11.10 12.71
C GLU A 114 -26.88 12.49 13.09
N GLU A 115 -25.85 12.57 13.94
CA GLU A 115 -25.26 13.83 14.41
C GLU A 115 -23.74 13.82 14.23
N SER A 116 -23.26 14.50 13.17
CA SER A 116 -21.83 14.61 12.92
C SER A 116 -21.14 15.44 14.01
N VAL A 117 -20.16 14.86 14.69
CA VAL A 117 -19.35 15.57 15.69
C VAL A 117 -18.38 16.52 14.99
N MET A 118 -18.53 17.83 15.22
CA MET A 118 -17.56 18.83 14.77
C MET A 118 -16.28 18.74 15.59
N VAL A 119 -15.24 18.13 15.03
CA VAL A 119 -13.91 18.06 15.67
C VAL A 119 -13.20 19.41 15.50
N SER A 120 -13.31 20.28 16.50
CA SER A 120 -12.54 21.53 16.57
C SER A 120 -11.29 21.32 17.41
N ASP A 121 -10.25 20.72 16.82
CA ASP A 121 -8.99 20.54 17.53
C ASP A 121 -8.07 21.77 17.34
N THR A 122 -8.05 22.68 18.31
CA THR A 122 -7.11 23.80 18.38
C THR A 122 -5.76 23.42 18.99
N SER A 123 -5.58 22.18 19.48
CA SER A 123 -4.32 21.71 20.07
C SER A 123 -3.26 21.40 19.02
N LEU A 124 -3.64 20.96 17.81
CA LEU A 124 -2.72 20.66 16.70
C LEU A 124 -2.10 21.92 16.05
N ALA A 125 -2.63 23.11 16.32
CA ALA A 125 -2.07 24.38 15.82
C ALA A 125 -0.77 24.78 16.54
N SER A 126 -0.49 24.22 17.72
CA SER A 126 0.67 24.58 18.54
C SER A 126 1.99 23.92 18.09
N HIS A 127 1.95 22.93 17.19
CA HIS A 127 3.13 22.14 16.79
C HIS A 127 3.66 22.42 15.38
N ARG A 128 3.47 23.63 14.84
CA ARG A 128 4.05 24.02 13.54
C ARG A 128 4.78 25.37 13.59
N ARG A 129 6.08 25.33 13.90
CA ARG A 129 7.20 25.84 13.04
C ARG A 129 8.53 25.95 13.80
N SER A 130 9.37 24.93 13.63
CA SER A 130 10.82 25.13 13.52
C SER A 130 11.33 24.28 12.36
N SER A 131 11.06 24.73 11.13
CA SER A 131 11.75 24.18 9.95
C SER A 131 13.22 24.60 10.01
N PRO A 132 14.18 23.67 9.96
CA PRO A 132 15.55 24.00 9.61
C PRO A 132 15.63 24.30 8.11
N ASN A 133 16.35 25.36 7.76
CA ASN A 133 16.70 25.72 6.39
C ASN A 133 17.25 24.50 5.60
N LEU A 134 16.54 24.09 4.54
CA LEU A 134 17.08 23.13 3.57
C LEU A 134 17.73 23.88 2.41
N GLY A 135 18.88 24.48 2.67
CA GLY A 135 19.78 24.96 1.64
C GLY A 135 20.81 23.87 1.31
N SER A 136 20.65 23.18 0.19
CA SER A 136 21.75 22.53 -0.56
C SER A 136 21.25 22.06 -1.93
N ARG A 137 21.72 22.70 -3.01
CA ARG A 137 21.59 22.22 -4.39
C ARG A 137 22.33 20.88 -4.54
N ALA A 138 21.60 19.82 -4.86
CA ALA A 138 22.21 18.57 -5.34
C ALA A 138 22.73 18.77 -6.77
N ARG A 139 23.99 18.44 -7.02
CA ARG A 139 24.63 18.50 -8.33
C ARG A 139 24.05 17.39 -9.22
N LEU A 140 23.61 17.75 -10.43
CA LEU A 140 23.30 16.80 -11.50
C LEU A 140 24.56 16.00 -11.86
N GLY A 141 24.51 14.69 -11.67
CA GLY A 141 25.52 13.74 -12.13
C GLY A 141 25.17 13.19 -13.52
N LYS A 142 26.14 13.35 -14.43
CA LYS A 142 26.42 12.61 -15.70
C LYS A 142 25.24 12.14 -16.56
N HIS A 143 25.10 12.80 -17.71
CA HIS A 143 24.26 12.37 -18.83
C HIS A 143 24.72 11.02 -19.41
N CYS A 144 23.75 10.11 -19.60
CA CYS A 144 23.90 8.90 -20.39
C CYS A 144 23.75 9.26 -21.86
N THR A 145 24.84 9.26 -22.64
CA THR A 145 24.78 9.43 -24.09
C THR A 145 24.53 8.08 -24.75
N THR A 146 23.38 7.94 -25.41
CA THR A 146 23.14 6.82 -26.34
C THR A 146 23.97 7.06 -27.59
N ARG A 147 25.07 6.32 -27.77
CA ARG A 147 25.73 6.22 -29.08
C ARG A 147 24.80 5.46 -30.03
N THR A 148 24.32 6.14 -31.06
CA THR A 148 23.80 5.50 -32.26
C THR A 148 24.96 4.85 -33.02
N PRO A 149 24.82 3.64 -33.58
CA PRO A 149 25.81 3.09 -34.49
C PRO A 149 25.79 3.87 -35.80
N SER A 150 26.97 4.25 -36.31
CA SER A 150 27.13 4.78 -37.66
C SER A 150 26.88 3.68 -38.68
N GLU A 151 25.99 3.95 -39.64
CA GLU A 151 25.85 3.16 -40.86
C GLU A 151 27.13 3.28 -41.69
N HIS A 152 27.70 2.13 -42.06
CA HIS A 152 28.63 1.95 -43.18
C HIS A 152 28.21 0.66 -43.90
#